data_AF-B8KMD0-F1
#
_entry.id   AF-B8KMD0-F1
#
_cell.length_a   1.000
_cell.length_b   1.000
_cell.length_c   1.000
_cell.angle_alpha   90.00
_cell.angle_beta   90.00
_cell.angle_gamma   90.00
#
_symmetry.space_group_name_H-M   'P 1'
#
loop_
_entity.id
_entity.type
_entity.pdbx_description
1 polymer ?
#
loop_
_entity_poly.entity_id
_entity_poly.type
_entity_poly.pdbx_seq_one_letter_code
_entity_poly.pdbx_strand_id
1 'polypeptide(L)'
;MKCLHIEQSETEFYTAHAGLALVGQAVNRYTDPVKSARSIPKRHGIRNIDLIRTFTGLLCLGKSDFEAVENIREDRFFKEAMGIKQMPSRARLRQRFDDDASALIPLIDEASVTFLSRSEGLITALATGHIALDMEAFPMDNSKTAKEGISHTYKG
;
A
#
# COMPACT_ATOMS: atom_id res chain seq x y z
N MET A 1 42.72 19.19 0.27
CA MET A 1 41.41 18.52 0.43
C MET A 1 40.33 19.58 0.29
N LYS A 2 39.35 19.41 -0.61
CA LYS A 2 38.19 20.30 -0.68
C LYS A 2 37.13 19.77 0.28
N CYS A 3 36.61 20.64 1.14
CA CYS A 3 35.49 20.33 2.02
C CYS A 3 34.19 20.55 1.23
N LEU A 4 33.33 19.54 1.18
CA LEU A 4 32.00 19.67 0.61
C LEU A 4 31.04 20.04 1.75
N HIS A 5 30.26 21.09 1.56
CA HIS A 5 29.21 21.52 2.50
C HIS A 5 27.86 21.16 1.88
N ILE A 6 27.10 20.31 2.57
CA ILE A 6 25.78 19.85 2.14
C ILE A 6 24.76 20.43 3.11
N GLU A 7 23.79 21.19 2.60
CA GLU A 7 22.72 21.81 3.36
C GLU A 7 21.35 21.51 2.73
N GLN A 8 20.31 21.43 3.56
CA GLN A 8 18.94 21.19 3.11
C GLN A 8 18.26 22.54 2.85
N SER A 9 17.62 22.68 1.68
CA SER A 9 16.85 23.88 1.35
C SER A 9 15.64 24.04 2.29
N GLU A 10 15.40 25.26 2.76
CA GLU A 10 14.23 25.59 3.59
C GLU A 10 12.94 25.68 2.76
N THR A 11 13.05 25.90 1.45
CA THR A 11 11.91 26.15 0.54
C THR A 11 11.69 25.06 -0.47
N GLU A 12 12.73 24.29 -0.82
CA GLU A 12 12.66 23.28 -1.87
C GLU A 12 12.71 21.87 -1.27
N PHE A 13 11.68 21.08 -1.58
CA PHE A 13 11.60 19.67 -1.24
C PHE A 13 11.64 18.83 -2.51
N TYR A 14 12.64 17.95 -2.60
CA TYR A 14 12.78 17.01 -3.70
C TYR A 14 12.41 15.61 -3.23
N THR A 15 11.55 14.92 -3.99
CA THR A 15 11.20 13.52 -3.71
C THR A 15 11.20 12.70 -4.99
N ALA A 16 11.77 11.50 -4.91
CA ALA A 16 11.67 10.51 -5.97
C ALA A 16 10.26 9.87 -6.03
N HIS A 17 9.39 10.17 -5.06
CA HIS A 17 8.10 9.50 -4.87
C HIS A 17 6.91 10.37 -5.30
N ALA A 18 7.12 11.39 -6.14
CA ALA A 18 6.07 12.33 -6.57
C ALA A 18 4.81 11.62 -7.13
N GLY A 19 4.98 10.45 -7.74
CA GLY A 19 3.87 9.62 -8.24
C GLY A 19 2.86 9.20 -7.16
N LEU A 20 3.23 9.16 -5.88
CA LEU A 20 2.29 8.87 -4.79
C LEU A 20 1.14 9.88 -4.72
N ALA A 21 1.35 11.13 -5.15
CA ALA A 21 0.27 12.11 -5.21
C ALA A 21 -0.82 11.68 -6.21
N LEU A 22 -0.41 11.10 -7.35
CA LEU A 22 -1.34 10.56 -8.35
C LEU A 22 -2.03 9.29 -7.83
N VAL A 23 -1.30 8.42 -7.14
CA VAL A 23 -1.88 7.23 -6.48
C VAL A 23 -2.96 7.64 -5.48
N GLY A 24 -2.66 8.56 -4.56
CA GLY A 24 -3.62 9.02 -3.57
C GLY A 24 -4.84 9.69 -4.20
N GLN A 25 -4.64 10.49 -5.25
CA GLN A 25 -5.76 11.05 -6.02
C GLN A 25 -6.60 9.96 -6.70
N ALA A 26 -5.98 8.98 -7.35
CA ALA A 26 -6.68 7.88 -8.02
C ALA A 26 -7.49 7.05 -7.03
N VAL A 27 -6.91 6.68 -5.89
CA VAL A 27 -7.60 5.94 -4.82
C VAL A 27 -8.84 6.72 -4.36
N ASN A 28 -8.72 8.01 -4.09
CA ASN A 28 -9.85 8.83 -3.64
C ASN A 28 -10.90 9.09 -4.74
N ARG A 29 -10.49 9.09 -6.01
CA ARG A 29 -11.39 9.32 -7.16
C ARG A 29 -12.18 8.07 -7.53
N TYR A 30 -11.52 6.93 -7.56
CA TYR A 30 -12.08 5.69 -8.10
C TYR A 30 -12.54 4.71 -7.03
N THR A 31 -12.27 4.95 -5.74
CA THR A 31 -12.79 4.15 -4.63
C THR A 31 -13.22 5.03 -3.45
N ASP A 32 -13.91 4.43 -2.48
CA ASP A 32 -14.19 5.07 -1.19
C ASP A 32 -13.67 4.18 -0.05
N PRO A 33 -12.38 4.31 0.32
CA PRO A 33 -11.80 3.53 1.41
C PRO A 33 -12.46 3.83 2.77
N VAL A 34 -13.20 4.96 2.90
CA VAL A 34 -13.92 5.31 4.12
C VAL A 34 -15.14 4.41 4.30
N LYS A 35 -15.87 4.12 3.22
CA LYS A 35 -17.00 3.17 3.26
C LYS A 35 -16.53 1.77 3.64
N SER A 36 -15.47 1.30 3.01
CA SER A 36 -14.82 0.02 3.35
C SER A 36 -14.40 -0.02 4.82
N ALA A 37 -13.74 1.02 5.34
CA ALA A 37 -13.22 1.01 6.70
C ALA A 37 -14.26 1.16 7.83
N ARG A 38 -15.50 1.57 7.55
CA ARG A 38 -16.55 1.84 8.57
C ARG A 38 -17.23 0.56 9.09
N SER A 39 -17.23 -0.50 8.31
CA SER A 39 -17.85 -1.79 8.67
C SER A 39 -17.07 -2.53 9.76
N ILE A 40 -15.80 -2.17 9.96
CA ILE A 40 -14.94 -2.77 10.98
C ILE A 40 -14.98 -1.92 12.25
N PRO A 41 -15.27 -2.51 13.43
CA PRO A 41 -15.29 -1.79 14.68
C PRO A 41 -14.02 -0.99 14.90
N LYS A 42 -14.17 0.31 15.18
CA LYS A 42 -13.03 1.16 15.52
C LYS A 42 -12.50 0.74 16.89
N ARG A 43 -11.36 0.05 16.93
CA ARG A 43 -10.56 -0.05 18.15
C ARG A 43 -9.86 1.30 18.39
N HIS A 44 -9.70 1.71 19.65
CA HIS A 44 -9.13 3.02 20.03
C HIS A 44 -7.83 3.35 19.26
N GLY A 45 -7.64 4.63 18.93
CA GLY A 45 -6.45 5.13 18.24
C GLY A 45 -6.65 5.33 16.72
N ILE A 46 -5.70 4.82 15.94
CA ILE A 46 -5.56 5.05 14.50
C ILE A 46 -6.74 4.43 13.74
N ARG A 47 -7.26 5.16 12.75
CA ARG A 47 -8.40 4.71 11.94
C ARG A 47 -7.94 3.67 10.92
N ASN A 48 -8.77 2.68 10.63
CA ASN A 48 -8.44 1.62 9.65
C ASN A 48 -8.08 2.20 8.27
N ILE A 49 -8.75 3.28 7.86
CA ILE A 49 -8.41 3.96 6.61
C ILE A 49 -6.98 4.51 6.59
N ASP A 50 -6.47 4.99 7.71
CA ASP A 50 -5.09 5.48 7.79
C ASP A 50 -4.12 4.30 7.67
N LEU A 51 -4.43 3.13 8.26
CA LEU A 51 -3.65 1.90 8.10
C LEU A 51 -3.61 1.40 6.64
N ILE A 52 -4.78 1.32 6.00
CA ILE A 52 -4.92 0.91 4.60
C ILE A 52 -4.11 1.83 3.71
N ARG A 53 -4.30 3.16 3.84
CA ARG A 53 -3.56 4.16 3.04
C ARG A 53 -2.06 4.08 3.25
N THR A 54 -1.61 3.90 4.50
CA THR A 54 -0.18 3.72 4.78
C THR A 54 0.37 2.50 4.04
N PHE A 55 -0.28 1.34 4.15
CA PHE A 55 0.25 0.13 3.53
C PHE A 55 0.11 0.13 2.00
N THR A 56 -0.98 0.67 1.45
CA THR A 56 -1.10 0.90 0.00
C THR A 56 0.02 1.79 -0.53
N GLY A 57 0.34 2.88 0.17
CA GLY A 57 1.44 3.76 -0.22
C GLY A 57 2.80 3.05 -0.20
N LEU A 58 3.06 2.22 0.82
CA LEU A 58 4.27 1.39 0.89
C LEU A 58 4.36 0.40 -0.26
N LEU A 59 3.25 -0.28 -0.60
CA LEU A 59 3.20 -1.21 -1.73
C LEU A 59 3.48 -0.50 -3.06
N CYS A 60 2.97 0.71 -3.26
CA CYS A 60 3.29 1.53 -4.43
C CYS A 60 4.77 1.94 -4.52
N LEU A 61 5.50 1.90 -3.39
CA LEU A 61 6.95 2.08 -3.34
C LEU A 61 7.74 0.76 -3.42
N GLY A 62 7.06 -0.36 -3.67
CA GLY A 62 7.68 -1.69 -3.69
C GLY A 62 8.10 -2.20 -2.32
N LYS A 63 7.52 -1.65 -1.23
CA LYS A 63 7.78 -2.07 0.15
C LYS A 63 6.61 -2.90 0.67
N SER A 64 6.87 -4.18 0.94
CA SER A 64 5.87 -5.13 1.45
C SER A 64 6.05 -5.48 2.92
N ASP A 65 7.17 -5.08 3.54
CA ASP A 65 7.44 -5.30 4.96
C ASP A 65 6.86 -4.16 5.82
N PHE A 66 6.43 -4.51 7.04
CA PHE A 66 5.91 -3.50 7.99
C PHE A 66 7.01 -2.60 8.58
N GLU A 67 8.27 -2.99 8.52
CA GLU A 67 9.40 -2.20 9.06
C GLU A 67 9.62 -0.93 8.22
N ALA A 68 9.31 -0.98 6.91
CA ALA A 68 9.40 0.14 5.99
C ALA A 68 8.59 1.38 6.43
N VAL A 69 7.55 1.21 7.25
CA VAL A 69 6.75 2.34 7.74
C VAL A 69 7.55 3.30 8.63
N GLU A 70 8.54 2.80 9.38
CA GLU A 70 9.32 3.67 10.29
C GLU A 70 10.17 4.68 9.50
N ASN A 71 10.57 4.34 8.27
CA ASN A 71 11.33 5.23 7.39
C ASN A 71 10.49 6.38 6.81
N ILE A 72 9.16 6.22 6.76
CA ILE A 72 8.24 7.22 6.17
C ILE A 72 7.29 7.83 7.20
N ARG A 73 7.48 7.52 8.49
CA ARG A 73 6.57 7.90 9.56
C ARG A 73 6.47 9.42 9.75
N GLU A 74 7.59 10.12 9.59
CA GLU A 74 7.69 11.57 9.64
C GLU A 74 7.72 12.21 8.24
N ASP A 75 7.54 11.43 7.18
CA ASP A 75 7.48 11.94 5.81
C ASP A 75 6.14 12.66 5.58
N ARG A 76 6.21 14.00 5.60
CA ARG A 76 5.07 14.87 5.37
C ARG A 76 4.46 14.68 3.98
N PHE A 77 5.29 14.53 2.95
CA PHE A 77 4.80 14.36 1.58
C PHE A 77 4.04 13.05 1.44
N PHE A 78 4.58 11.94 1.96
CA PHE A 78 3.89 10.65 1.95
C PHE A 78 2.52 10.74 2.63
N LYS A 79 2.49 11.37 3.81
CA LYS A 79 1.26 11.56 4.59
C LYS A 79 0.21 12.36 3.84
N GLU A 80 0.60 13.49 3.23
CA GLU A 80 -0.28 14.35 2.47
C GLU A 80 -0.76 13.68 1.18
N ALA A 81 0.16 13.10 0.39
CA ALA A 81 -0.12 12.41 -0.87
C ALA A 81 -1.15 11.29 -0.68
N MET A 82 -0.99 10.48 0.37
CA MET A 82 -1.90 9.38 0.67
C MET A 82 -3.13 9.80 1.49
N GLY A 83 -3.23 11.05 1.94
CA GLY A 83 -4.35 11.56 2.74
C GLY A 83 -4.47 10.91 4.12
N ILE A 84 -3.33 10.64 4.76
CA ILE A 84 -3.24 9.99 6.08
C ILE A 84 -3.31 11.04 7.18
N LYS A 85 -4.21 10.88 8.16
CA LYS A 85 -4.27 11.83 9.30
C LYS A 85 -3.29 11.49 10.40
N GLN A 86 -3.15 10.20 10.71
CA GLN A 86 -2.28 9.71 11.77
C GLN A 86 -1.46 8.54 11.25
N MET A 87 -0.14 8.71 11.22
CA MET A 87 0.77 7.66 10.78
C MET A 87 0.87 6.56 11.85
N PRO A 88 0.74 5.27 11.48
CA PRO A 88 0.98 4.16 12.38
C PRO A 88 2.47 3.88 12.56
N SER A 89 2.82 3.31 13.71
CA SER A 89 4.10 2.61 13.87
C SER A 89 4.03 1.21 13.27
N ARG A 90 5.18 0.58 13.02
CA ARG A 90 5.29 -0.81 12.57
C ARG A 90 4.49 -1.77 13.44
N ALA A 91 4.59 -1.60 14.76
CA ALA A 91 3.93 -2.47 15.72
C ALA A 91 2.41 -2.32 15.66
N ARG A 92 1.92 -1.09 15.48
CA ARG A 92 0.48 -0.81 15.32
C ARG A 92 -0.05 -1.34 14.01
N LEU A 93 0.69 -1.20 12.91
CA LEU A 93 0.29 -1.69 11.61
C LEU A 93 0.18 -3.23 11.62
N ARG A 94 1.22 -3.91 12.12
CA ARG A 94 1.24 -5.37 12.28
C ARG A 94 0.09 -5.86 13.15
N GLN A 95 -0.02 -5.35 14.38
CA GLN A 95 -1.07 -5.78 15.31
C GLN A 95 -2.48 -5.62 14.72
N ARG A 96 -2.74 -4.49 14.05
CA ARG A 96 -4.07 -4.22 13.49
C ARG A 96 -4.38 -5.06 12.27
N PHE A 97 -3.41 -5.39 11.45
CA PHE A 97 -3.64 -6.33 10.35
C PHE A 97 -3.74 -7.76 10.85
N ASP A 98 -2.97 -8.18 11.85
CA ASP A 98 -3.14 -9.49 12.48
C ASP A 98 -4.57 -9.63 13.07
N ASP A 99 -5.08 -8.58 13.71
CA ASP A 99 -6.42 -8.56 14.31
C ASP A 99 -7.57 -8.46 13.30
N ASP A 100 -7.42 -7.62 12.27
CA ASP A 100 -8.53 -7.18 11.42
C ASP A 100 -8.43 -7.67 9.96
N ALA A 101 -7.35 -8.36 9.55
CA ALA A 101 -7.10 -8.71 8.14
C ALA A 101 -8.26 -9.50 7.51
N SER A 102 -8.78 -10.53 8.19
CA SER A 102 -9.89 -11.34 7.65
C SER A 102 -11.13 -10.51 7.34
N ALA A 103 -11.37 -9.43 8.09
CA ALA A 103 -12.47 -8.51 7.83
C ALA A 103 -12.12 -7.44 6.78
N LEU A 104 -10.84 -7.04 6.71
CA LEU A 104 -10.34 -6.05 5.76
C LEU A 104 -10.25 -6.59 4.33
N ILE A 105 -9.81 -7.84 4.14
CA ILE A 105 -9.54 -8.42 2.81
C ILE A 105 -10.74 -8.31 1.86
N PRO A 106 -11.96 -8.74 2.21
CA PRO A 106 -13.11 -8.65 1.30
C PRO A 106 -13.42 -7.21 0.86
N LEU A 107 -13.17 -6.25 1.75
CA LEU A 107 -13.43 -4.83 1.50
C LEU A 107 -12.37 -4.22 0.57
N ILE A 108 -11.13 -4.71 0.64
CA ILE A 108 -10.04 -4.33 -0.27
C ILE A 108 -10.24 -4.98 -1.64
N ASP A 109 -10.72 -6.22 -1.69
CA ASP A 109 -11.05 -6.90 -2.96
C ASP A 109 -12.16 -6.16 -3.70
N GLU A 110 -13.26 -5.82 -2.99
CA GLU A 110 -14.35 -5.01 -3.55
C GLU A 110 -13.86 -3.62 -4.00
N ALA A 111 -13.02 -2.97 -3.20
CA ALA A 111 -12.44 -1.67 -3.56
C ALA A 111 -11.55 -1.78 -4.81
N SER A 112 -10.78 -2.86 -4.97
CA SER A 112 -9.92 -3.09 -6.13
C SER A 112 -10.73 -3.29 -7.41
N VAL A 113 -11.80 -4.09 -7.35
CA VAL A 113 -12.74 -4.23 -8.48
C VAL A 113 -13.41 -2.90 -8.82
N THR A 114 -13.86 -2.16 -7.81
CA THR A 114 -14.47 -0.83 -7.99
C THR A 114 -13.49 0.15 -8.62
N PHE A 115 -12.23 0.16 -8.18
CA PHE A 115 -11.16 0.98 -8.73
C PHE A 115 -10.99 0.70 -10.23
N LEU A 116 -10.81 -0.56 -10.61
CA LEU A 116 -10.59 -0.97 -11.99
C LEU A 116 -11.79 -0.61 -12.88
N SER A 117 -13.01 -0.86 -12.39
CA SER A 117 -14.23 -0.55 -13.12
C SER A 117 -14.37 0.96 -13.36
N ARG A 118 -14.15 1.80 -12.34
CA ARG A 118 -14.35 3.25 -12.44
C ARG A 118 -13.20 4.01 -13.08
N SER A 119 -11.99 3.45 -13.03
CA SER A 119 -10.84 4.00 -13.73
C SER A 119 -10.88 3.70 -15.23
N GLU A 120 -11.86 2.92 -15.70
CA GLU A 120 -11.92 2.40 -17.07
C GLU A 120 -10.61 1.68 -17.41
N GLY A 121 -10.11 0.89 -16.45
CA GLY A 121 -8.88 0.12 -16.61
C GLY A 121 -8.95 -0.67 -17.91
N LEU A 122 -7.90 -0.57 -18.73
CA LEU A 122 -7.83 -1.21 -20.04
C LEU A 122 -7.78 -2.73 -19.89
N ILE A 123 -8.95 -3.36 -19.81
CA ILE A 123 -9.11 -4.81 -19.84
C ILE A 123 -9.48 -5.17 -21.28
N THR A 124 -8.46 -5.49 -22.08
CA THR A 124 -8.65 -5.85 -23.49
C THR A 124 -8.61 -7.36 -23.66
N ALA A 125 -9.64 -7.90 -24.31
CA ALA A 125 -9.65 -9.31 -24.67
C ALA A 125 -8.66 -9.61 -25.80
N LEU A 126 -8.06 -10.79 -25.75
CA LEU A 126 -7.34 -11.37 -26.87
C LEU A 126 -8.30 -11.62 -28.04
N ALA A 127 -7.76 -11.87 -29.23
CA ALA A 127 -8.56 -12.20 -30.42
C ALA A 127 -9.50 -13.41 -30.21
N THR A 128 -9.21 -14.27 -29.23
CA THR A 128 -10.05 -15.41 -28.85
C THR A 128 -11.23 -15.06 -27.94
N GLY A 129 -11.38 -13.79 -27.53
CA GLY A 129 -12.40 -13.34 -26.58
C GLY A 129 -12.07 -13.57 -25.10
N HIS A 130 -10.88 -14.08 -24.78
CA HIS A 130 -10.43 -14.31 -23.39
C HIS A 130 -9.60 -13.13 -22.88
N ILE A 131 -9.64 -12.85 -21.58
CA ILE A 131 -8.73 -11.88 -20.95
C ILE A 131 -7.42 -12.58 -20.61
N ALA A 132 -6.30 -11.98 -21.02
CA ALA A 132 -4.99 -12.47 -20.61
C ALA A 132 -4.81 -12.22 -19.11
N LEU A 133 -4.66 -13.30 -18.35
CA LEU A 133 -4.31 -13.23 -16.93
C LEU A 133 -2.81 -13.53 -16.81
N ASP A 134 -2.03 -12.52 -16.48
CA ASP A 134 -0.63 -12.72 -16.12
C ASP A 134 -0.56 -13.12 -14.64
N MET A 135 -0.14 -14.35 -14.38
CA MET A 135 0.09 -14.85 -13.03
C MET A 135 1.59 -15.08 -12.87
N GLU A 136 2.28 -14.13 -12.23
CA GLU A 136 3.67 -14.33 -11.87
C GLU A 136 3.75 -15.33 -10.71
N ALA A 137 3.93 -16.60 -11.06
CA ALA A 137 4.12 -17.66 -10.10
C ALA A 137 5.60 -17.81 -9.72
N PHE A 138 6.33 -16.68 -9.55
CA PHE A 138 7.74 -16.70 -9.17
C PHE A 138 7.85 -17.20 -7.72
N PRO A 139 8.39 -18.42 -7.49
CA PRO A 139 8.61 -18.89 -6.14
C PRO A 139 9.86 -18.18 -5.62
N MET A 140 9.64 -17.20 -4.73
CA MET A 140 10.76 -16.59 -4.03
C MET A 140 11.34 -17.57 -3.02
N ASP A 141 12.66 -17.74 -3.05
CA ASP A 141 13.38 -18.44 -1.99
C ASP A 141 13.24 -17.62 -0.69
N ASN A 142 12.45 -18.16 0.23
CA ASN A 142 12.22 -17.57 1.55
C ASN A 142 12.96 -18.35 2.65
N SER A 143 13.88 -19.26 2.32
CA SER A 143 14.61 -20.12 3.27
C SER A 143 15.36 -19.35 4.35
N LYS A 144 15.72 -18.09 4.09
CA LYS A 144 16.40 -17.18 5.02
C LYS A 144 15.48 -16.13 5.66
N THR A 145 14.17 -16.28 5.53
CA THR A 145 13.19 -15.35 6.11
C THR A 145 12.35 -16.06 7.17
N ALA A 146 11.85 -15.30 8.15
CA ALA A 146 10.91 -15.78 9.15
C ALA A 146 9.45 -15.45 8.77
N LYS A 147 9.10 -15.56 7.48
CA LYS A 147 7.75 -15.29 7.01
C LYS A 147 6.82 -16.44 7.41
N GLU A 148 5.74 -16.10 8.08
CA GLU A 148 4.69 -17.05 8.48
C GLU A 148 3.84 -17.45 7.26
N GLY A 149 3.30 -18.67 7.27
CA GLY A 149 2.38 -19.14 6.22
C GLY A 149 3.04 -19.60 4.92
N ILE A 150 4.37 -19.76 4.88
CA ILE A 150 5.06 -20.30 3.71
C ILE A 150 4.82 -21.80 3.57
N SER A 151 4.46 -22.21 2.35
CA SER A 151 4.24 -23.61 1.97
C SER A 151 4.92 -23.92 0.64
N HIS A 152 5.01 -25.20 0.31
CA HIS A 152 5.50 -25.66 -0.98
C HIS A 152 4.70 -25.03 -2.12
N THR A 153 5.40 -24.61 -3.17
CA THR A 153 4.75 -24.15 -4.40
C THR A 153 4.65 -25.32 -5.38
N TYR A 154 4.03 -25.09 -6.54
CA TYR A 154 4.01 -26.05 -7.64
C TYR A 154 5.41 -26.43 -8.17
N LYS A 155 6.46 -25.70 -7.78
CA LYS A 155 7.86 -26.03 -8.11
C LYS A 155 8.55 -26.95 -7.09
N GLY A 156 7.85 -27.37 -6.02
CA GLY A 156 8.42 -28.16 -4.93
C GLY A 156 9.06 -27.26 -3.88
#